data_AF-A0A2T2NDQ5-F1
#
_entry.id   AF-A0A2T2NDQ5-F1
#
_cell.length_a   1.000
_cell.length_b   1.000
_cell.length_c   1.000
_cell.angle_alpha   90.00
_cell.angle_beta   90.00
_cell.angle_gamma   90.00
#
_symmetry.space_group_name_H-M   'P 1'
#
loop_
_entity.id
_entity.type
_entity.pdbx_description
1 polymer ?
#
loop_
_entity_poly.entity_id
_entity_poly.type
_entity_poly.pdbx_seq_one_letter_code
_entity_poly.pdbx_strand_id
1 'polypeptide(L)'
;MLPSTYEGQSAKDAKAKSLRSTRKEVSTFLRQTLKETGLPVSAENAQREEFAEFFRKVRTTGESPSQDEIIKVCKIFKDDLTLDNLSRPQLVAICRYMNMASFGTDNFLRYQIRVRMRQIKRDDRAISFEGVNSLSVPELQTACASRGLRTHGVSPARLREDLQTWLDLRLKYGVPSTLLVLSNAFVYAQGKDAEMTSQIEALQAVLSSIPEELYHEIELEVHTAEGAATNKQRLEVLKEQQELIEEENEQTEGHENKATASPKDIENIDEDYRLKAEAKEAREAKEAEAEASSSDGVSGTGSAESTEQDKRAEKGETPKEEHKTDGAKKE
;
A
#
# COMPACT_ATOMS: atom_id res chain seq x y z
N MET A 1 0.29 21.84 -34.46
CA MET A 1 -1.10 21.59 -34.02
C MET A 1 -1.09 21.34 -32.53
N LEU A 2 -1.79 22.16 -31.74
CA LEU A 2 -1.98 21.91 -30.31
C LEU A 2 -2.96 20.74 -30.15
N PRO A 3 -2.73 19.81 -29.20
CA PRO A 3 -3.66 18.71 -28.97
C PRO A 3 -4.98 19.30 -28.48
N SER A 4 -6.02 19.16 -29.30
CA SER A 4 -7.38 19.58 -28.97
C SER A 4 -7.84 18.86 -27.71
N THR A 5 -8.00 19.61 -26.63
CA THR A 5 -8.51 19.16 -25.33
C THR A 5 -10.04 19.06 -25.29
N TYR A 6 -10.74 19.38 -26.37
CA TYR A 6 -12.20 19.26 -26.45
C TYR A 6 -12.61 17.88 -26.96
N GLU A 7 -12.60 16.90 -26.07
CA GLU A 7 -13.25 15.61 -26.33
C GLU A 7 -14.77 15.75 -26.15
N GLY A 8 -15.54 15.52 -27.22
CA GLY A 8 -16.99 15.57 -27.18
C GLY A 8 -17.60 14.50 -26.26
N GLN A 9 -18.77 14.78 -25.69
CA GLN A 9 -19.44 13.89 -24.72
C GLN A 9 -19.61 12.45 -25.24
N SER A 10 -19.97 12.30 -26.52
CA SER A 10 -20.09 10.98 -27.17
C SER A 10 -18.78 10.18 -27.18
N ALA A 11 -17.63 10.83 -27.40
CA ALA A 11 -16.33 10.16 -27.38
C ALA A 11 -15.94 9.72 -25.96
N LYS A 12 -16.22 10.55 -24.95
CA LYS A 12 -16.03 10.20 -23.53
C LYS A 12 -16.89 8.99 -23.14
N ASP A 13 -18.16 9.00 -23.53
CA ASP A 13 -19.09 7.91 -23.23
C ASP A 13 -18.68 6.60 -23.94
N ALA A 14 -18.18 6.70 -25.17
CA ALA A 14 -17.64 5.55 -25.91
C ALA A 14 -16.39 4.96 -25.24
N LYS A 15 -15.43 5.81 -24.82
CA LYS A 15 -14.25 5.37 -24.06
C LYS A 15 -14.65 4.72 -22.73
N ALA A 16 -15.59 5.33 -21.99
CA ALA A 16 -16.08 4.77 -20.74
C ALA A 16 -16.77 3.40 -20.97
N LYS A 17 -17.54 3.25 -22.06
CA LYS A 17 -18.15 1.97 -22.43
C LYS A 17 -17.10 0.91 -22.78
N SER A 18 -16.09 1.28 -23.57
CA SER A 18 -14.98 0.40 -23.94
C SER A 18 -14.19 -0.07 -22.72
N LEU A 19 -13.86 0.84 -21.79
CA LEU A 19 -13.18 0.50 -20.54
C LEU A 19 -14.03 -0.44 -19.68
N ARG A 20 -15.35 -0.23 -19.60
CA ARG A 20 -16.25 -1.15 -18.88
C ARG A 20 -16.25 -2.55 -19.48
N SER A 21 -16.27 -2.67 -20.82
CA SER A 21 -16.17 -3.97 -21.49
C SER A 21 -14.84 -4.64 -21.15
N THR A 22 -13.74 -3.91 -21.31
CA THR A 22 -12.39 -4.39 -21.01
C THR A 22 -12.27 -4.87 -19.56
N ARG A 23 -12.81 -4.11 -18.59
CA ARG A 23 -12.81 -4.52 -17.18
C ARG A 23 -13.63 -5.78 -16.94
N LYS A 24 -14.76 -5.96 -17.64
CA LYS A 24 -15.59 -7.17 -17.52
C LYS A 24 -14.88 -8.41 -18.09
N GLU A 25 -14.25 -8.26 -19.25
CA GLU A 25 -13.45 -9.32 -19.90
C GLU A 25 -12.28 -9.72 -19.01
N VAL A 26 -11.48 -8.73 -18.57
CA VAL A 26 -10.34 -8.94 -17.68
C VAL A 26 -10.76 -9.58 -16.36
N SER A 27 -11.85 -9.11 -15.75
CA SER A 27 -12.37 -9.67 -14.51
C SER A 27 -12.72 -11.15 -14.65
N THR A 28 -13.30 -11.53 -15.79
CA THR A 28 -13.63 -12.93 -16.08
C THR A 28 -12.38 -13.77 -16.29
N PHE A 29 -11.39 -13.23 -17.01
CA PHE A 29 -10.10 -13.87 -17.20
C PHE A 29 -9.34 -14.05 -15.87
N LEU A 30 -9.28 -13.02 -15.02
CA LEU A 30 -8.60 -13.08 -13.72
C LEU A 30 -9.29 -14.07 -12.77
N ARG A 31 -10.61 -14.17 -12.77
CA ARG A 31 -11.31 -15.20 -11.99
C ARG A 31 -10.96 -16.61 -12.42
N GLN A 32 -10.85 -16.85 -13.73
CA GLN A 32 -10.49 -18.18 -14.24
C GLN A 32 -9.04 -18.50 -13.90
N THR A 33 -8.13 -17.60 -14.22
CA THR A 33 -6.68 -17.81 -14.00
C THR A 33 -6.32 -17.90 -12.52
N LEU A 34 -6.90 -17.08 -11.63
CA LEU A 34 -6.63 -17.16 -10.19
C LEU A 34 -7.20 -18.44 -9.55
N LYS A 35 -8.27 -19.02 -10.11
CA LYS A 35 -8.76 -20.34 -9.67
C LYS A 35 -7.85 -21.49 -10.08
N GLU A 36 -7.14 -21.33 -11.20
CA GLU A 36 -6.25 -22.37 -11.74
C GLU A 36 -4.84 -22.25 -11.15
N THR A 37 -4.30 -21.04 -11.09
CA THR A 37 -2.91 -20.75 -10.69
C THR A 37 -2.77 -20.22 -9.27
N GLY A 38 -3.87 -19.80 -8.64
CA GLY A 38 -3.84 -19.15 -7.33
C GLY A 38 -3.27 -17.73 -7.36
N LEU A 39 -3.29 -17.09 -6.20
CA LEU A 39 -2.35 -16.02 -5.92
C LEU A 39 -0.99 -16.64 -5.62
N PRO A 40 0.10 -16.00 -6.03
CA PRO A 40 1.42 -16.48 -5.67
C PRO A 40 1.65 -16.35 -4.16
N VAL A 41 1.86 -17.49 -3.52
CA VAL A 41 2.21 -17.61 -2.11
C VAL A 41 3.70 -17.93 -2.04
N SER A 42 4.48 -17.19 -1.25
CA SER A 42 5.87 -17.54 -0.99
C SER A 42 5.97 -18.52 0.18
N ALA A 43 7.08 -19.25 0.26
CA ALA A 43 7.43 -20.05 1.43
C ALA A 43 7.33 -19.24 2.75
N GLU A 44 7.79 -17.98 2.77
CA GLU A 44 7.67 -17.09 3.95
C GLU A 44 6.20 -16.84 4.34
N ASN A 45 5.31 -16.75 3.36
CA ASN A 45 3.89 -16.47 3.58
C ASN A 45 3.14 -17.71 4.08
N ALA A 46 3.48 -18.89 3.56
CA ALA A 46 2.87 -20.15 3.97
C ALA A 46 3.23 -20.55 5.41
N GLN A 47 4.40 -20.15 5.91
CA GLN A 47 4.83 -20.41 7.29
C GLN A 47 4.11 -19.58 8.36
N ARG A 48 3.33 -18.59 7.95
CA ARG A 48 2.59 -17.77 8.91
C ARG A 48 1.42 -18.58 9.45
N GLU A 49 1.38 -18.73 10.77
CA GLU A 49 0.28 -19.42 11.48
C GLU A 49 -1.08 -18.81 11.09
N GLU A 50 -1.14 -17.49 10.94
CA GLU A 50 -2.36 -16.79 10.53
C GLU A 50 -2.85 -17.22 9.14
N PHE A 51 -1.94 -17.56 8.24
CA PHE A 51 -2.25 -18.03 6.90
C PHE A 51 -2.80 -19.47 6.94
N ALA A 52 -2.11 -20.36 7.65
CA ALA A 52 -2.51 -21.75 7.80
C ALA A 52 -3.88 -21.88 8.50
N GLU A 53 -4.10 -21.14 9.58
CA GLU A 53 -5.38 -21.14 10.30
C GLU A 53 -6.53 -20.63 9.42
N PHE A 54 -6.30 -19.58 8.65
CA PHE A 54 -7.29 -19.04 7.73
C PHE A 54 -7.68 -20.06 6.67
N PHE A 55 -6.70 -20.71 6.02
CA PHE A 55 -6.96 -21.73 5.01
C PHE A 55 -7.74 -22.92 5.58
N ARG A 56 -7.35 -23.41 6.75
CA ARG A 56 -8.06 -24.48 7.46
C ARG A 56 -9.51 -24.10 7.76
N LYS A 57 -9.76 -22.86 8.23
CA LYS A 57 -11.12 -22.40 8.52
C LYS A 57 -12.00 -22.29 7.27
N VAL A 58 -11.47 -21.65 6.22
CA VAL A 58 -12.22 -21.38 4.99
C VAL A 58 -12.51 -22.68 4.22
N ARG A 59 -11.56 -23.62 4.19
CA ARG A 59 -11.65 -24.82 3.33
C ARG A 59 -12.04 -26.08 4.07
N THR A 60 -11.47 -26.34 5.25
CA THR A 60 -11.70 -27.59 5.99
C THR A 60 -12.96 -27.52 6.83
N THR A 61 -13.18 -26.43 7.57
CA THR A 61 -14.35 -26.31 8.47
C THR A 61 -15.53 -25.59 7.83
N GLY A 62 -15.32 -24.83 6.75
CA GLY A 62 -16.36 -24.06 6.06
C GLY A 62 -16.84 -22.85 6.88
N GLU A 63 -16.07 -22.44 7.88
CA GLU A 63 -16.37 -21.26 8.70
C GLU A 63 -16.07 -19.98 7.92
N SER A 64 -16.89 -18.95 8.13
CA SER A 64 -16.62 -17.62 7.55
C SER A 64 -15.60 -16.89 8.43
N PRO A 65 -14.39 -16.60 7.92
CA PRO A 65 -13.36 -15.90 8.68
C PRO A 65 -13.84 -14.48 9.04
N SER A 66 -13.40 -14.00 10.19
CA SER A 66 -13.68 -12.64 10.63
C SER A 66 -12.95 -11.61 9.76
N GLN A 67 -13.46 -10.37 9.75
CA GLN A 67 -12.84 -9.25 9.04
C GLN A 67 -11.36 -9.05 9.44
N ASP A 68 -11.05 -9.17 10.73
CA ASP A 68 -9.68 -8.97 11.24
C ASP A 68 -8.73 -10.08 10.78
N GLU A 69 -9.21 -11.33 10.69
CA GLU A 69 -8.42 -12.45 10.16
C GLU A 69 -8.12 -12.27 8.67
N ILE A 70 -9.12 -11.87 7.87
CA ILE A 70 -8.92 -11.56 6.45
C ILE A 70 -7.86 -10.46 6.29
N ILE A 71 -7.98 -9.38 7.07
CA ILE A 71 -7.01 -8.27 7.04
C ILE A 71 -5.61 -8.74 7.42
N LYS A 72 -5.46 -9.55 8.48
CA LYS A 72 -4.15 -10.09 8.90
C LYS A 72 -3.50 -10.88 7.77
N VAL A 73 -4.25 -11.77 7.13
CA VAL A 73 -3.77 -12.57 6.00
C VAL A 73 -3.40 -11.70 4.80
N CYS A 74 -4.21 -10.69 4.48
CA CYS A 74 -3.90 -9.78 3.38
C CYS A 74 -2.55 -9.05 3.55
N LYS A 75 -2.13 -8.74 4.79
CA LYS A 75 -0.84 -8.05 5.05
C LYS A 75 0.38 -8.92 4.72
N ILE A 76 0.21 -10.23 4.62
CA ILE A 76 1.27 -11.18 4.27
C ILE A 76 1.71 -10.96 2.80
N PHE A 77 0.78 -10.59 1.92
CA PHE A 77 1.03 -10.41 0.48
C PHE A 77 1.65 -9.04 0.16
N LYS A 78 2.98 -8.92 0.24
CA LYS A 78 3.66 -7.66 -0.14
C LYS A 78 3.46 -7.32 -1.63
N ASP A 79 3.18 -6.05 -1.94
CA ASP A 79 2.91 -5.58 -3.31
C ASP A 79 3.94 -6.08 -4.34
N ASP A 80 5.25 -5.97 -4.03
CA ASP A 80 6.32 -6.35 -4.95
C ASP A 80 6.41 -7.86 -5.16
N LEU A 81 6.31 -8.63 -4.08
CA LEU A 81 6.33 -10.08 -4.14
C LEU A 81 5.13 -10.62 -4.92
N THR A 82 3.96 -10.02 -4.75
CA THR A 82 2.78 -10.37 -5.55
C THR A 82 3.02 -10.09 -7.03
N LEU A 83 3.57 -8.92 -7.39
CA LEU A 83 3.79 -8.57 -8.80
C LEU A 83 4.88 -9.41 -9.49
N ASP A 84 5.93 -9.79 -8.78
CA ASP A 84 7.03 -10.57 -9.35
C ASP A 84 6.60 -11.98 -9.73
N ASN A 85 5.69 -12.57 -8.95
CA ASN A 85 5.20 -13.92 -9.17
C ASN A 85 3.92 -14.01 -10.03
N LEU A 86 3.40 -12.89 -10.54
CA LEU A 86 2.30 -12.93 -11.52
C LEU A 86 2.83 -13.29 -12.90
N SER A 87 2.08 -14.15 -13.59
CA SER A 87 2.32 -14.50 -14.99
C SER A 87 2.10 -13.30 -15.92
N ARG A 88 2.75 -13.32 -17.09
CA ARG A 88 2.58 -12.27 -18.11
C ARG A 88 1.11 -12.00 -18.48
N PRO A 89 0.25 -13.00 -18.72
CA PRO A 89 -1.16 -12.75 -19.00
C PRO A 89 -1.88 -12.01 -17.87
N GLN A 90 -1.58 -12.32 -16.60
CA GLN A 90 -2.13 -11.63 -15.44
C GLN A 90 -1.64 -10.18 -15.36
N LEU A 91 -0.34 -9.92 -15.62
CA LEU A 91 0.20 -8.56 -15.67
C LEU A 91 -0.45 -7.70 -16.76
N VAL A 92 -0.62 -8.26 -17.95
CA VAL A 92 -1.34 -7.62 -19.07
C VAL A 92 -2.78 -7.32 -18.68
N ALA A 93 -3.46 -8.28 -18.04
CA ALA A 93 -4.83 -8.14 -17.58
C ALA A 93 -4.96 -6.97 -16.57
N ILE A 94 -4.10 -6.92 -15.55
CA ILE A 94 -4.09 -5.82 -14.57
C ILE A 94 -3.85 -4.47 -15.25
N CYS A 95 -2.91 -4.39 -16.20
CA CYS A 95 -2.67 -3.16 -16.95
C CYS A 95 -3.92 -2.69 -17.71
N ARG A 96 -4.60 -3.60 -18.41
CA ARG A 96 -5.84 -3.30 -19.13
C ARG A 96 -6.97 -2.88 -18.19
N TYR A 97 -7.10 -3.54 -17.03
CA TYR A 97 -8.10 -3.21 -16.01
C TYR A 97 -7.92 -1.79 -15.45
N MET A 98 -6.68 -1.40 -15.18
CA MET A 98 -6.30 -0.08 -14.69
C MET A 98 -6.21 0.99 -15.79
N ASN A 99 -6.67 0.68 -17.01
CA ASN A 99 -6.63 1.58 -18.16
C ASN A 99 -5.19 2.07 -18.47
N MET A 100 -4.23 1.15 -18.45
CA MET A 100 -2.82 1.39 -18.78
C MET A 100 -2.45 0.68 -20.08
N ALA A 101 -1.36 1.13 -20.68
CA ALA A 101 -0.79 0.49 -21.85
C ALA A 101 -0.21 -0.89 -21.49
N SER A 102 -0.65 -1.96 -22.15
CA SER A 102 -0.24 -3.33 -21.84
C SER A 102 0.74 -3.93 -22.85
N PHE A 103 1.69 -3.13 -23.35
CA PHE A 103 2.74 -3.57 -24.29
C PHE A 103 4.12 -3.56 -23.63
N GLY A 104 5.05 -4.33 -24.18
CA GLY A 104 6.43 -4.43 -23.69
C GLY A 104 6.74 -5.76 -22.99
N THR A 105 7.89 -5.79 -22.31
CA THR A 105 8.37 -6.92 -21.53
C THR A 105 7.69 -7.00 -20.16
N ASP A 106 7.77 -8.15 -19.51
CA ASP A 106 7.08 -8.41 -18.25
C ASP A 106 7.57 -7.46 -17.15
N ASN A 107 8.87 -7.18 -17.12
CA ASN A 107 9.47 -6.19 -16.22
C ASN A 107 8.93 -4.78 -16.45
N PHE A 108 8.67 -4.41 -17.71
CA PHE A 108 8.07 -3.11 -18.02
C PHE A 108 6.62 -3.04 -17.54
N LEU A 109 5.84 -4.11 -17.68
CA LEU A 109 4.48 -4.18 -17.14
C LEU A 109 4.48 -4.07 -15.60
N ARG A 110 5.36 -4.83 -14.92
CA ARG A 110 5.54 -4.74 -13.46
C ARG A 110 5.92 -3.32 -13.04
N TYR A 111 6.89 -2.70 -13.72
CA TYR A 111 7.30 -1.32 -13.45
C TYR A 111 6.12 -0.34 -13.62
N GLN A 112 5.33 -0.45 -14.68
CA GLN A 112 4.17 0.41 -14.87
C GLN A 112 3.15 0.25 -13.74
N ILE A 113 2.87 -0.98 -13.32
CA ILE A 113 1.97 -1.25 -12.20
C ILE A 113 2.53 -0.63 -10.92
N ARG A 114 3.83 -0.79 -10.62
CA ARG A 114 4.49 -0.15 -9.46
C ARG A 114 4.39 1.36 -9.49
N VAL A 115 4.64 1.99 -10.64
CA VAL A 115 4.49 3.45 -10.82
C VAL A 115 3.05 3.87 -10.53
N ARG A 116 2.07 3.15 -11.09
CA ARG A 116 0.65 3.43 -10.87
C ARG A 116 0.25 3.26 -9.41
N MET A 117 0.72 2.20 -8.75
CA MET A 117 0.51 2.01 -7.32
C MET A 117 1.07 3.20 -6.56
N ARG A 118 2.33 3.58 -6.76
CA ARG A 118 2.94 4.76 -6.10
C ARG A 118 2.15 6.05 -6.30
N GLN A 119 1.56 6.26 -7.48
CA GLN A 119 0.66 7.40 -7.72
C GLN A 119 -0.59 7.32 -6.85
N ILE A 120 -1.30 6.20 -6.85
CA ILE A 120 -2.47 5.96 -5.99
C ILE A 120 -2.10 6.13 -4.52
N LYS A 121 -0.94 5.62 -4.10
CA LYS A 121 -0.47 5.70 -2.72
C LYS A 121 -0.31 7.13 -2.21
N ARG A 122 0.21 8.02 -3.07
CA ARG A 122 0.34 9.45 -2.77
C ARG A 122 -1.03 10.14 -2.76
N ASP A 123 -1.86 9.83 -3.74
CA ASP A 123 -3.22 10.35 -3.87
C ASP A 123 -4.09 9.97 -2.67
N ASP A 124 -4.01 8.74 -2.18
CA ASP A 124 -4.71 8.29 -0.97
C ASP A 124 -4.34 9.13 0.26
N ARG A 125 -3.05 9.46 0.43
CA ARG A 125 -2.62 10.29 1.56
C ARG A 125 -3.16 11.71 1.44
N ALA A 126 -3.13 12.29 0.25
CA ALA A 126 -3.69 13.62 -0.01
C ALA A 126 -5.21 13.65 0.26
N ILE A 127 -5.95 12.70 -0.31
CA ILE A 127 -7.40 12.58 -0.11
C ILE A 127 -7.75 12.32 1.36
N SER A 128 -6.98 11.48 2.06
CA SER A 128 -7.21 11.23 3.48
C SER A 128 -6.95 12.47 4.35
N PHE A 129 -6.02 13.34 3.95
CA PHE A 129 -5.73 14.57 4.66
C PHE A 129 -6.81 15.64 4.44
N GLU A 130 -7.28 15.80 3.21
CA GLU A 130 -8.33 16.77 2.86
C GLU A 130 -9.74 16.28 3.22
N GLY A 131 -9.93 14.96 3.26
CA GLY A 131 -11.19 14.27 3.52
C GLY A 131 -11.98 13.95 2.25
N VAL A 132 -12.59 12.76 2.18
CA VAL A 132 -13.36 12.30 1.00
C VAL A 132 -14.53 13.23 0.62
N ASN A 133 -15.05 13.97 1.59
CA ASN A 133 -16.15 14.91 1.37
C ASN A 133 -15.75 16.19 0.64
N SER A 134 -14.45 16.53 0.58
CA SER A 134 -13.97 17.72 -0.13
C SER A 134 -13.98 17.54 -1.66
N LEU A 135 -13.96 16.29 -2.14
CA LEU A 135 -13.90 15.98 -3.58
C LEU A 135 -15.22 16.31 -4.29
N SER A 136 -15.08 16.94 -5.46
CA SER A 136 -16.17 17.09 -6.42
C SER A 136 -16.56 15.76 -7.04
N VAL A 137 -17.76 15.67 -7.64
CA VAL A 137 -18.24 14.42 -8.27
C VAL A 137 -17.29 13.91 -9.38
N PRO A 138 -16.74 14.75 -10.27
CA PRO A 138 -15.76 14.30 -11.27
C PRO A 138 -14.44 13.79 -10.65
N GLU A 139 -13.96 14.44 -9.59
CA GLU A 139 -12.75 14.00 -8.87
C GLU A 139 -12.98 12.67 -8.20
N LEU A 140 -14.13 12.50 -7.53
CA LEU A 140 -14.52 11.25 -6.90
C LEU A 140 -14.61 10.10 -7.91
N GLN A 141 -15.23 10.35 -9.08
CA GLN A 141 -15.26 9.36 -10.16
C GLN A 141 -13.85 9.01 -10.66
N THR A 142 -12.97 9.99 -10.78
CA THR A 142 -11.59 9.76 -11.24
C THR A 142 -10.77 9.00 -10.21
N ALA A 143 -10.87 9.38 -8.93
CA ALA A 143 -10.23 8.74 -7.80
C ALA A 143 -10.67 7.27 -7.68
N CYS A 144 -11.98 6.99 -7.71
CA CYS A 144 -12.51 5.64 -7.69
C CYS A 144 -12.09 4.83 -8.93
N ALA A 145 -12.17 5.41 -10.14
CA ALA A 145 -11.78 4.73 -11.36
C ALA A 145 -10.30 4.33 -11.36
N SER A 146 -9.41 5.19 -10.85
CA SER A 146 -7.97 4.92 -10.77
C SER A 146 -7.62 3.73 -9.87
N ARG A 147 -8.44 3.48 -8.84
CA ARG A 147 -8.36 2.36 -7.88
C ARG A 147 -9.06 1.08 -8.36
N GLY A 148 -9.60 1.10 -9.58
CA GLY A 148 -10.35 -0.02 -10.14
C GLY A 148 -11.82 -0.09 -9.71
N LEU A 149 -12.28 0.81 -8.86
CA LEU A 149 -13.67 0.81 -8.39
C LEU A 149 -14.65 1.08 -9.54
N ARG A 150 -15.86 0.56 -9.38
CA ARG A 150 -16.96 0.78 -10.32
C ARG A 150 -17.51 2.19 -10.11
N THR A 151 -17.58 2.96 -11.21
CA THR A 151 -18.02 4.37 -11.15
C THR A 151 -19.30 4.65 -11.91
N HIS A 152 -19.64 3.81 -12.89
CA HIS A 152 -20.81 4.01 -13.72
C HIS A 152 -22.06 3.43 -13.07
N GLY A 153 -23.12 4.23 -12.95
CA GLY A 153 -24.38 3.83 -12.33
C GLY A 153 -24.37 3.85 -10.81
N VAL A 154 -23.27 4.29 -10.19
CA VAL A 154 -23.10 4.39 -8.74
C VAL A 154 -23.39 5.82 -8.29
N SER A 155 -24.13 5.98 -7.19
CA SER A 155 -24.44 7.31 -6.65
C SER A 155 -23.19 7.98 -6.08
N PRO A 156 -23.10 9.32 -6.07
CA PRO A 156 -21.96 10.02 -5.45
C PRO A 156 -21.78 9.68 -3.97
N ALA A 157 -22.87 9.44 -3.22
CA ALA A 157 -22.79 9.02 -1.82
C ALA A 157 -22.09 7.66 -1.70
N ARG A 158 -22.49 6.68 -2.51
CA ARG A 158 -21.88 5.36 -2.49
C ARG A 158 -20.42 5.38 -2.94
N LEU A 159 -20.06 6.21 -3.92
CA LEU A 159 -18.66 6.39 -4.31
C LEU A 159 -17.79 6.93 -3.17
N ARG A 160 -18.33 7.78 -2.29
CA ARG A 160 -17.62 8.25 -1.10
C ARG A 160 -17.43 7.13 -0.09
N GLU A 161 -18.44 6.30 0.13
CA GLU A 161 -18.34 5.12 1.01
C GLU A 161 -17.30 4.12 0.49
N ASP A 162 -17.32 3.81 -0.81
CA ASP A 162 -16.37 2.89 -1.43
C ASP A 162 -14.93 3.44 -1.36
N LEU A 163 -14.75 4.74 -1.58
CA LEU A 163 -13.44 5.39 -1.47
C LEU A 163 -12.96 5.46 -0.01
N GLN A 164 -13.85 5.73 0.95
CA GLN A 164 -13.51 5.71 2.37
C GLN A 164 -13.09 4.31 2.82
N THR A 165 -13.81 3.28 2.38
CA THR A 165 -13.46 1.88 2.67
C THR A 165 -12.09 1.53 2.11
N TRP A 166 -11.79 1.96 0.88
CA TRP A 166 -10.47 1.78 0.27
C TRP A 166 -9.37 2.44 1.10
N LEU A 167 -9.56 3.70 1.50
CA LEU A 167 -8.59 4.44 2.31
C LEU A 167 -8.38 3.79 3.68
N ASP A 168 -9.45 3.30 4.31
CA ASP A 168 -9.36 2.62 5.59
C ASP A 168 -8.57 1.32 5.47
N LEU A 169 -8.88 0.46 4.48
CA LEU A 169 -8.14 -0.77 4.20
C LEU A 169 -6.66 -0.49 3.95
N ARG A 170 -6.34 0.53 3.16
CA ARG A 170 -4.97 0.81 2.79
C ARG A 170 -4.17 1.54 3.87
N LEU A 171 -4.70 2.62 4.43
CA LEU A 171 -3.98 3.51 5.33
C LEU A 171 -4.07 3.08 6.80
N LYS A 172 -5.24 2.61 7.26
CA LYS A 172 -5.41 2.18 8.66
C LYS A 172 -5.01 0.72 8.83
N TYR A 173 -5.51 -0.14 7.95
CA TYR A 173 -5.27 -1.58 8.06
C TYR A 173 -3.99 -2.04 7.35
N GLY A 174 -3.39 -1.22 6.48
CA GLY A 174 -2.13 -1.55 5.81
C GLY A 174 -2.27 -2.64 4.74
N VAL A 175 -3.46 -2.79 4.15
CA VAL A 175 -3.70 -3.77 3.09
C VAL A 175 -2.94 -3.33 1.82
N PRO A 176 -2.17 -4.23 1.19
CA PRO A 176 -1.43 -3.99 -0.05
C PRO A 176 -2.33 -3.48 -1.18
N SER A 177 -1.84 -2.48 -1.93
CA SER A 177 -2.64 -1.80 -2.96
C SER A 177 -2.83 -2.69 -4.20
N THR A 178 -1.84 -3.52 -4.53
CA THR A 178 -1.96 -4.46 -5.66
C THR A 178 -3.04 -5.50 -5.39
N LEU A 179 -3.10 -6.01 -4.15
CA LEU A 179 -4.11 -6.97 -3.72
C LEU A 179 -5.52 -6.36 -3.74
N LEU A 180 -5.68 -5.10 -3.31
CA LEU A 180 -6.96 -4.38 -3.38
C LEU A 180 -7.44 -4.17 -4.83
N VAL A 181 -6.51 -3.89 -5.77
CA VAL A 181 -6.88 -3.81 -7.20
C VAL A 181 -7.29 -5.17 -7.74
N LEU A 182 -6.57 -6.23 -7.37
CA LEU A 182 -6.88 -7.60 -7.77
C LEU A 182 -8.26 -8.05 -7.25
N SER A 183 -8.59 -7.76 -5.99
CA SER A 183 -9.92 -8.09 -5.43
C SER A 183 -11.04 -7.33 -6.12
N ASN A 184 -10.85 -6.03 -6.39
CA ASN A 184 -11.78 -5.25 -7.19
C ASN A 184 -11.95 -5.84 -8.59
N ALA A 185 -10.86 -6.27 -9.23
CA ALA A 185 -10.89 -6.88 -10.55
C ALA A 185 -11.61 -8.23 -10.54
N PHE A 186 -11.40 -9.06 -9.52
CA PHE A 186 -12.03 -10.36 -9.38
C PHE A 186 -13.56 -10.28 -9.31
N VAL A 187 -14.09 -9.35 -8.50
CA VAL A 187 -15.54 -9.17 -8.27
C VAL A 187 -16.21 -8.35 -9.38
N TYR A 188 -15.45 -7.60 -10.18
CA TYR A 188 -16.01 -6.62 -11.12
C TYR A 188 -17.09 -7.17 -12.08
N ALA A 189 -16.96 -8.39 -12.60
CA ALA A 189 -17.94 -8.95 -13.54
C ALA A 189 -19.13 -9.68 -12.87
N GLN A 190 -19.20 -9.78 -11.54
CA GLN A 190 -20.35 -10.34 -10.81
C GLN A 190 -21.63 -9.48 -10.88
N GLY A 191 -21.59 -8.35 -11.59
CA GLY A 191 -22.82 -7.61 -11.93
C GLY A 191 -23.36 -6.79 -10.76
N LYS A 192 -24.67 -6.82 -10.54
CA LYS A 192 -25.34 -6.03 -9.48
C LYS A 192 -25.02 -6.52 -8.07
N ASP A 193 -24.66 -7.79 -7.92
CA ASP A 193 -24.30 -8.36 -6.62
C ASP A 193 -23.00 -7.73 -6.08
N ALA A 194 -22.12 -7.29 -6.99
CA ALA A 194 -20.91 -6.50 -6.70
C ALA A 194 -21.19 -5.14 -6.04
N GLU A 195 -22.40 -4.57 -6.18
CA GLU A 195 -22.79 -3.33 -5.51
C GLU A 195 -23.12 -3.58 -4.02
N MET A 196 -23.35 -4.82 -3.60
CA MET A 196 -23.54 -5.18 -2.19
C MET A 196 -22.33 -5.88 -1.58
N THR A 197 -21.42 -6.41 -2.39
CA THR A 197 -20.21 -7.08 -1.92
C THR A 197 -19.30 -6.07 -1.20
N SER A 198 -19.00 -6.34 0.06
CA SER A 198 -18.01 -5.55 0.81
C SER A 198 -16.63 -5.74 0.17
N GLN A 199 -15.75 -4.73 0.23
CA GLN A 199 -14.35 -4.88 -0.21
C GLN A 199 -13.64 -6.03 0.51
N ILE A 200 -14.09 -6.35 1.72
CA ILE A 200 -13.56 -7.45 2.54
C ILE A 200 -13.99 -8.81 2.00
N GLU A 201 -15.23 -8.92 1.54
CA GLU A 201 -15.73 -10.13 0.89
C GLU A 201 -15.04 -10.33 -0.47
N ALA A 202 -14.72 -9.26 -1.18
CA ALA A 202 -13.88 -9.33 -2.39
C ALA A 202 -12.47 -9.85 -2.08
N LEU A 203 -11.85 -9.39 -0.98
CA LEU A 203 -10.55 -9.91 -0.51
C LEU A 203 -10.66 -11.39 -0.13
N GLN A 204 -11.68 -11.77 0.63
CA GLN A 204 -11.94 -13.16 0.99
C GLN A 204 -12.11 -14.03 -0.26
N ALA A 205 -12.84 -13.58 -1.27
CA ALA A 205 -13.06 -14.32 -2.50
C ALA A 205 -11.76 -14.59 -3.28
N VAL A 206 -10.84 -13.62 -3.30
CA VAL A 206 -9.52 -13.80 -3.91
C VAL A 206 -8.66 -14.77 -3.10
N LEU A 207 -8.60 -14.61 -1.77
CA LEU A 207 -7.84 -15.53 -0.91
C LEU A 207 -8.38 -16.97 -1.00
N SER A 208 -9.70 -17.11 -1.07
CA SER A 208 -10.40 -18.38 -1.26
C SER A 208 -10.37 -18.89 -2.71
N SER A 209 -9.64 -18.23 -3.61
CA SER A 209 -9.44 -18.75 -4.97
C SER A 209 -8.12 -19.50 -5.13
N ILE A 210 -7.24 -19.43 -4.13
CA ILE A 210 -5.97 -20.17 -4.09
C ILE A 210 -6.26 -21.69 -4.06
N PRO A 211 -5.72 -22.47 -5.03
CA PRO A 211 -5.83 -23.93 -5.06
C PRO A 211 -5.23 -24.59 -3.82
N GLU A 212 -5.80 -25.72 -3.40
CA GLU A 212 -5.35 -26.46 -2.22
C GLU A 212 -4.04 -27.22 -2.50
N GLU A 213 -3.84 -27.61 -3.76
CA GLU A 213 -2.63 -28.24 -4.27
C GLU A 213 -1.42 -27.30 -4.09
N LEU A 214 -1.58 -26.03 -4.46
CA LEU A 214 -0.54 -25.02 -4.33
C LEU A 214 -0.20 -24.75 -2.85
N TYR A 215 -1.19 -24.78 -1.96
CA TYR A 215 -0.93 -24.64 -0.53
C TYR A 215 -0.10 -25.81 0.02
N HIS A 216 -0.50 -27.04 -0.27
CA HIS A 216 0.21 -28.24 0.20
C HIS A 216 1.62 -28.35 -0.39
N GLU A 217 1.80 -27.98 -1.66
CA GLU A 217 3.10 -27.93 -2.31
C GLU A 217 4.05 -27.00 -1.56
N ILE A 218 3.62 -25.77 -1.27
CA ILE A 218 4.44 -24.78 -0.57
C ILE A 218 4.71 -25.19 0.88
N GLU A 219 3.69 -25.70 1.59
CA GLU A 219 3.87 -26.21 2.97
C GLU A 219 4.93 -27.33 3.00
N LEU A 220 4.90 -28.23 2.02
CA LEU A 220 5.84 -29.33 1.90
C LEU A 220 7.24 -28.88 1.48
N GLU A 221 7.37 -27.89 0.59
CA GLU A 221 8.64 -27.24 0.26
C GLU A 221 9.29 -26.60 1.51
N VAL A 222 8.49 -25.96 2.36
CA VAL A 222 9.07 -25.35 3.56
C VAL A 222 9.48 -26.41 4.58
N HIS A 223 8.64 -27.43 4.83
CA HIS A 223 9.03 -28.51 5.73
C HIS A 223 10.23 -29.33 5.23
N THR A 224 10.44 -29.41 3.91
CA THR A 224 11.65 -30.00 3.32
C THR A 224 12.87 -29.11 3.56
N ALA A 225 12.74 -27.79 3.43
CA ALA A 225 13.78 -26.79 3.70
C ALA A 225 14.16 -26.67 5.20
N GLU A 226 13.19 -26.82 6.11
CA GLU A 226 13.39 -26.77 7.57
C GLU A 226 13.97 -28.07 8.16
N GLY A 227 14.24 -29.07 7.32
CA GLY A 227 14.84 -30.34 7.77
C GLY A 227 13.82 -31.38 8.27
N ALA A 228 12.54 -31.05 8.40
CA ALA A 228 11.49 -31.91 8.97
C ALA A 228 11.00 -33.04 8.03
N ALA A 229 11.21 -32.92 6.72
CA ALA A 229 10.75 -33.93 5.78
C ALA A 229 11.58 -35.23 5.78
N THR A 230 10.94 -36.37 5.58
CA THR A 230 11.64 -37.66 5.39
C THR A 230 12.37 -37.67 4.04
N ASN A 231 13.53 -38.33 3.96
CA ASN A 231 14.33 -38.42 2.72
C ASN A 231 13.53 -38.97 1.52
N LYS A 232 12.48 -39.77 1.79
CA LYS A 232 11.60 -40.33 0.77
C LYS A 232 10.69 -39.27 0.15
N GLN A 233 10.10 -38.40 0.96
CA GLN A 233 9.25 -37.29 0.50
C GLN A 233 10.08 -36.26 -0.27
N ARG A 234 11.30 -35.94 0.19
CA ARG A 234 12.23 -35.09 -0.58
C ARG A 234 12.51 -35.62 -1.99
N LEU A 235 12.66 -36.94 -2.12
CA LEU A 235 13.05 -37.58 -3.37
C LEU A 235 11.88 -37.69 -4.37
N GLU A 236 10.64 -37.70 -3.87
CA GLU A 236 9.41 -37.71 -4.65
C GLU A 236 9.14 -36.32 -5.23
N VAL A 237 9.23 -35.28 -4.40
CA VAL A 237 9.10 -33.88 -4.82
C VAL A 237 10.17 -33.49 -5.84
N LEU A 238 11.43 -33.86 -5.60
CA LEU A 238 12.51 -33.56 -6.54
C LEU A 238 12.29 -34.23 -7.90
N LYS A 239 11.66 -35.41 -7.94
CA LYS A 239 11.32 -36.06 -9.21
C LYS A 239 10.18 -35.36 -9.92
N GLU A 240 9.13 -35.00 -9.20
CA GLU A 240 7.97 -34.28 -9.74
C GLU A 240 8.39 -32.89 -10.26
N GLN A 241 9.26 -32.19 -9.53
CA GLN A 241 9.86 -30.94 -9.99
C GLN A 241 10.77 -31.12 -11.21
N GLN A 242 11.55 -32.21 -11.26
CA GLN A 242 12.39 -32.48 -12.43
C GLN A 242 11.54 -32.73 -13.68
N GLU A 243 10.42 -33.42 -13.53
CA GLU A 243 9.46 -33.72 -14.61
C GLU A 243 8.77 -32.44 -15.10
N LEU A 244 8.32 -31.57 -14.17
CA LEU A 244 7.76 -30.25 -14.49
C LEU A 244 8.78 -29.31 -15.16
N ILE A 245 10.05 -29.31 -14.72
CA ILE A 245 11.12 -28.52 -15.33
C ILE A 245 11.42 -29.02 -16.75
N GLU A 246 11.41 -30.32 -16.97
CA GLU A 246 11.63 -30.93 -18.28
C GLU A 246 10.49 -30.55 -19.23
N GLU A 247 9.25 -30.62 -18.75
CA GLU A 247 8.04 -30.22 -19.49
C GLU A 247 7.99 -28.69 -19.76
N GLU A 248 8.42 -27.85 -18.81
CA GLU A 248 8.53 -26.40 -18.98
C GLU A 248 9.68 -26.02 -19.93
N ASN A 249 10.84 -26.69 -19.85
CA ASN A 249 11.95 -26.47 -20.76
C ASN A 249 11.58 -26.83 -22.19
N GLU A 250 10.86 -27.95 -22.40
CA GLU A 250 10.33 -28.34 -23.71
C GLU A 250 9.35 -27.29 -24.27
N GLN A 251 8.59 -26.60 -23.40
CA GLN A 251 7.72 -25.49 -23.80
C GLN A 251 8.48 -24.17 -24.03
N THR A 252 9.60 -23.96 -23.33
CA THR A 252 10.40 -22.72 -23.35
C THR A 252 11.39 -22.66 -24.52
N GLU A 253 11.79 -23.80 -25.09
CA GLU A 253 12.61 -23.88 -26.32
C GLU A 253 11.97 -23.16 -27.54
N GLY A 254 10.66 -22.83 -27.49
CA GLY A 254 9.97 -22.01 -28.50
C GLY A 254 10.09 -20.48 -28.32
N HIS A 255 10.58 -19.99 -27.18
CA HIS A 255 10.60 -18.57 -26.84
C HIS A 255 11.93 -18.14 -26.19
N GLU A 256 13.02 -18.13 -26.96
CA GLU A 256 14.26 -17.49 -26.50
C GLU A 256 14.11 -15.96 -26.50
N ASN A 257 14.32 -15.32 -25.34
CA ASN A 257 15.06 -14.05 -25.30
C ASN A 257 15.76 -13.83 -23.96
N LYS A 258 17.08 -13.66 -24.07
CA LYS A 258 18.06 -13.56 -22.98
C LYS A 258 17.98 -12.27 -22.17
N ALA A 259 18.36 -12.42 -20.91
CA ALA A 259 18.44 -11.43 -19.86
C ALA A 259 19.23 -10.16 -20.22
N THR A 260 18.75 -9.02 -19.73
CA THR A 260 19.60 -7.89 -19.33
C THR A 260 19.21 -7.45 -17.92
N ALA A 261 20.20 -7.42 -17.03
CA ALA A 261 20.06 -6.92 -15.67
C ALA A 261 19.79 -5.41 -15.70
N SER A 262 18.82 -4.94 -14.92
CA SER A 262 18.47 -3.52 -14.80
C SER A 262 17.72 -3.24 -13.49
N PRO A 263 17.70 -1.98 -13.02
CA PRO A 263 17.93 -1.60 -11.63
C PRO A 263 16.92 -2.15 -10.62
N LYS A 264 17.43 -2.61 -9.47
CA LYS A 264 16.61 -2.86 -8.27
C LYS A 264 16.19 -1.50 -7.69
N ASP A 265 14.92 -1.15 -7.86
CA ASP A 265 14.31 0.02 -7.23
C ASP A 265 13.86 -0.40 -5.83
N ILE A 266 14.79 -0.30 -4.86
CA ILE A 266 14.63 -0.73 -3.46
C ILE A 266 13.84 0.27 -2.59
N GLU A 267 13.33 1.36 -3.16
CA GLU A 267 12.61 2.38 -2.41
C GLU A 267 11.13 2.02 -2.23
N ASN A 268 10.83 1.22 -1.19
CA ASN A 268 9.48 1.09 -0.67
C ASN A 268 9.07 2.40 0.02
N ILE A 269 8.34 3.24 -0.70
CA ILE A 269 7.81 4.52 -0.22
C ILE A 269 6.97 4.35 1.06
N ASP A 270 6.34 3.21 1.30
CA ASP A 270 5.56 3.04 2.53
C ASP A 270 6.44 2.79 3.75
N GLU A 271 7.58 2.10 3.57
CA GLU A 271 8.55 1.89 4.64
C GLU A 271 9.28 3.20 4.98
N ASP A 272 9.72 3.94 3.97
CA ASP A 272 10.37 5.24 4.18
C ASP A 272 9.44 6.26 4.86
N TYR A 273 8.15 6.26 4.50
CA TYR A 273 7.18 7.13 5.18
C TYR A 273 6.79 6.63 6.58
N ARG A 274 6.68 5.31 6.81
CA ARG A 274 6.48 4.76 8.16
C ARG A 274 7.65 5.12 9.07
N LEU A 275 8.88 4.90 8.61
CA LEU A 275 10.09 5.27 9.33
C LEU A 275 10.14 6.78 9.62
N LYS A 276 9.74 7.62 8.66
CA LYS A 276 9.64 9.08 8.86
C LYS A 276 8.53 9.46 9.83
N ALA A 277 7.39 8.78 9.82
CA ALA A 277 6.29 9.01 10.75
C ALA A 277 6.67 8.57 12.17
N GLU A 278 7.20 7.35 12.32
CA GLU A 278 7.70 6.79 13.58
C GLU A 278 8.84 7.68 14.16
N ALA A 279 9.74 8.19 13.32
CA ALA A 279 10.78 9.13 13.74
C ALA A 279 10.24 10.52 14.14
N LYS A 280 9.15 10.99 13.51
CA LYS A 280 8.47 12.24 13.88
C LYS A 280 7.76 12.08 15.22
N GLU A 281 7.02 10.99 15.40
CA GLU A 281 6.36 10.65 16.67
C GLU A 281 7.36 10.47 17.81
N ALA A 282 8.49 9.79 17.58
CA ALA A 282 9.55 9.64 18.58
C ALA A 282 10.21 10.97 18.95
N ARG A 283 10.29 11.91 18.01
CA ARG A 283 10.85 13.25 18.24
C ARG A 283 9.87 14.13 19.01
N GLU A 284 8.59 14.10 18.65
CA GLU A 284 7.50 14.78 19.38
C GLU A 284 7.36 14.22 20.81
N ALA A 285 7.51 12.91 21.01
CA ALA A 285 7.52 12.29 22.34
C ALA A 285 8.73 12.73 23.19
N LYS A 286 9.92 12.85 22.59
CA LYS A 286 11.12 13.37 23.28
C LYS A 286 11.02 14.86 23.61
N GLU A 287 10.43 15.66 22.72
CA GLU A 287 10.19 17.08 22.96
C GLU A 287 9.14 17.26 24.09
N ALA A 288 8.09 16.43 24.14
CA ALA A 288 7.11 16.41 25.23
C ALA A 288 7.70 15.93 26.57
N GLU A 289 8.57 14.92 26.58
CA GLU A 289 9.30 14.49 27.79
C GLU A 289 10.28 15.56 28.29
N ALA A 290 10.96 16.28 27.39
CA ALA A 290 11.85 17.37 27.74
C ALA A 290 11.08 18.54 28.36
N GLU A 291 9.92 18.91 27.78
CA GLU A 291 9.04 19.93 28.35
C GLU A 291 8.46 19.52 29.71
N ALA A 292 8.06 18.25 29.88
CA ALA A 292 7.61 17.71 31.17
C ALA A 292 8.73 17.66 32.23
N SER A 293 9.98 17.41 31.84
CA SER A 293 11.14 17.45 32.75
C SER A 293 11.55 18.86 33.15
N SER A 294 11.22 19.86 32.32
CA SER A 294 11.52 21.27 32.58
C SER A 294 10.53 21.94 33.54
N SER A 295 9.35 21.37 33.73
CA SER A 295 8.31 21.92 34.62
C SER A 295 8.46 21.49 36.09
N ASP A 296 9.26 20.47 36.40
CA ASP A 296 9.57 20.04 37.78
C ASP A 296 10.83 20.72 38.39
N GLY A 297 11.44 21.68 37.67
CA GLY A 297 12.68 22.35 38.05
C GLY A 297 12.55 23.77 38.62
N VAL A 298 11.35 24.25 38.98
CA VAL A 298 11.16 25.59 39.58
C VAL A 298 10.68 25.46 41.02
N SER A 299 11.52 24.89 41.88
CA SER A 299 11.52 25.25 43.29
C SER A 299 12.94 25.14 43.86
N GLY A 300 13.57 26.30 44.06
CA GLY A 300 14.77 26.43 44.89
C GLY A 300 16.02 26.88 44.14
N THR A 301 16.19 28.20 44.02
CA THR A 301 17.46 28.90 44.31
C THR A 301 17.18 30.41 44.30
N GLY A 302 16.58 30.90 45.39
CA GLY A 302 16.75 32.29 45.79
C GLY A 302 18.08 32.44 46.52
N SER A 303 18.70 33.61 46.39
CA SER A 303 19.94 34.07 47.04
C SER A 303 21.22 33.94 46.21
N ALA A 304 21.37 34.82 45.21
CA ALA A 304 22.69 35.22 44.71
C ALA A 304 22.79 36.68 44.21
N GLU A 305 21.80 37.56 44.50
CA GLU A 305 21.81 38.96 44.02
C GLU A 305 21.74 40.02 45.14
N SER A 306 21.98 39.65 46.40
CA SER A 306 22.03 40.58 47.54
C SER A 306 23.45 40.99 47.97
N THR A 307 24.51 40.57 47.26
CA THR A 307 25.89 40.78 47.73
C THR A 307 26.70 41.80 46.90
N GLU A 308 26.12 42.41 45.87
CA GLU A 308 26.84 43.35 44.99
C GLU A 308 26.38 44.82 45.07
N GLN A 309 25.34 45.13 45.88
CA GLN A 309 24.89 46.51 46.11
C GLN A 309 25.30 47.12 47.47
N ASP A 310 25.85 46.34 48.40
CA ASP A 310 26.10 46.79 49.79
C ASP A 310 27.58 47.13 50.11
N LYS A 311 28.47 47.16 49.12
CA LYS A 311 29.90 47.55 49.31
C LYS A 311 30.30 48.88 48.67
N ARG A 312 29.35 49.65 48.15
CA ARG A 312 29.62 50.94 47.49
C ARG A 312 29.10 52.18 48.26
N ALA A 313 28.58 51.99 49.47
CA ALA A 313 27.98 53.05 50.30
C ALA A 313 28.84 53.51 51.50
N GLU A 314 30.05 52.96 51.71
CA GLU A 314 30.96 53.43 52.77
C GLU A 314 32.33 53.80 52.19
N LYS A 315 32.42 55.03 51.66
CA LYS A 315 33.60 55.93 51.75
C LYS A 315 33.25 57.21 51.03
N GLY A 316 32.76 58.18 51.80
CA GLY A 316 32.53 59.53 51.33
C GLY A 316 33.84 60.27 51.06
N GLU A 317 33.82 61.15 50.09
CA GLU A 317 34.13 62.58 50.27
C GLU A 317 33.60 63.36 49.07
N THR A 318 32.94 64.48 49.36
CA THR A 318 32.42 65.50 48.43
C THR A 318 33.25 66.77 48.64
N PRO A 319 33.00 67.88 47.93
CA PRO A 319 32.75 68.11 46.50
C PRO A 319 33.63 69.27 45.95
N LYS A 320 33.56 69.59 44.64
CA LYS A 320 33.26 70.95 44.14
C LYS A 320 33.33 71.11 42.61
N GLU A 321 32.34 71.86 42.11
CA GLU A 321 32.33 72.81 40.97
C GLU A 321 32.68 72.23 39.57
N GLU A 322 32.01 72.52 38.45
CA GLU A 322 31.19 73.65 38.05
C GLU A 322 30.41 73.32 36.74
N HIS A 323 29.19 73.85 36.65
CA HIS A 323 28.48 74.43 35.50
C HIS A 323 28.36 73.78 34.08
N LYS A 324 27.07 73.65 33.65
CA LYS A 324 26.40 74.13 32.39
C LYS A 324 26.97 73.63 31.04
N THR A 325 26.23 73.32 29.97
CA THR A 325 24.90 73.63 29.41
C THR A 325 24.57 72.51 28.40
N ASP A 326 23.36 71.96 28.35
CA ASP A 326 22.26 72.34 27.43
C ASP A 326 22.63 72.45 25.93
N GLY A 327 21.90 71.71 25.10
CA GLY A 327 22.18 71.53 23.67
C GLY A 327 21.12 70.68 22.98
N ALA A 328 19.93 71.25 22.84
CA ALA A 328 18.78 70.68 22.17
C ALA A 328 18.88 70.68 20.63
N LYS A 329 18.11 69.75 20.05
CA LYS A 329 17.21 69.89 18.87
C LYS A 329 17.76 69.80 17.43
N LYS A 330 16.89 69.10 16.67
CA LYS A 330 16.49 69.26 15.25
C LYS A 330 17.52 68.75 14.23
N GLU A 331 17.12 68.06 13.17
CA GLU A 331 15.81 67.79 12.56
C GLU A 331 15.91 66.51 11.73
#